data_AF-A0A952USY9-F1
#
_entry.id   AF-A0A952USY9-F1
#
_cell.length_a   1.000
_cell.length_b   1.000
_cell.length_c   1.000
_cell.angle_alpha   90.00
_cell.angle_beta   90.00
_cell.angle_gamma   90.00
#
_symmetry.space_group_name_H-M   'P 1'
#
loop_
_entity.id
_entity.type
_entity.pdbx_description
1 polymer ?
#
loop_
_entity_poly.entity_id
_entity_poly.type
_entity_poly.pdbx_seq_one_letter_code
_entity_poly.pdbx_strand_id
1 'polypeptide(L)'
;MSAPIAPPQVSQLAPSVARKRSRRGPSLQAMIIWLMVAGAAVVIAVLLLVAQSGPAPTEVELAGPSAEPEASAEPPPKIWVISDALVDAKTRARAWHEDATLVQVSATGARAGLVDLSQGGVIEHVFGVPSRVALPGNPVGVTVYVVRTTVEDTSAAEVARPGALIAAEPTCTGQEAWSKAVAAGLNRERPASLEYRHEAREGRGLWLVSQQDEPDADGSAPSAAKLTRRVDGQSCAIVRR
;
A
#
# COMPACT_ATOMS: atom_id res chain seq x y z
N MET A 1 33.64 66.74 3.06
CA MET A 1 33.93 66.58 4.50
C MET A 1 32.61 66.47 5.24
N SER A 2 32.21 65.26 5.62
CA SER A 2 31.14 64.95 6.59
C SER A 2 31.24 63.45 6.90
N ALA A 3 30.96 63.11 8.16
CA ALA A 3 31.59 62.05 8.95
C ALA A 3 31.05 60.62 8.72
N PRO A 4 31.83 59.57 9.07
CA PRO A 4 31.37 58.19 9.06
C PRO A 4 30.43 57.89 10.24
N ILE A 5 29.29 57.28 9.94
CA ILE A 5 28.30 56.80 10.91
C ILE A 5 28.76 55.43 11.45
N ALA A 6 28.99 55.36 12.75
CA ALA A 6 29.34 54.12 13.44
C ALA A 6 28.10 53.21 13.62
N PRO A 7 28.25 51.88 13.49
CA PRO A 7 27.16 50.94 13.73
C PRO A 7 26.90 50.74 15.24
N PRO A 8 25.64 50.52 15.66
CA PRO A 8 25.32 50.21 17.05
C PRO A 8 25.81 48.80 17.42
N GLN A 9 26.52 48.72 18.55
CA GLN A 9 26.89 47.46 19.20
C GLN A 9 25.69 46.91 19.96
N VAL A 10 25.26 45.70 19.60
CA VAL A 10 24.27 44.94 20.39
C VAL A 10 24.99 43.83 21.12
N SER A 11 24.93 43.93 22.45
CA SER A 11 25.58 43.09 23.44
C SER A 11 25.26 41.61 23.28
N GLN A 12 26.31 40.80 23.31
CA GLN A 12 26.25 39.35 23.48
C GLN A 12 25.73 39.02 24.89
N LEU A 13 24.52 38.48 25.00
CA LEU A 13 24.09 37.74 26.19
C LEU A 13 24.40 36.25 25.98
N ALA A 14 25.32 35.74 26.79
CA ALA A 14 25.63 34.33 26.88
C ALA A 14 24.47 33.56 27.53
N PRO A 15 23.98 32.45 26.94
CA PRO A 15 23.05 31.56 27.62
C PRO A 15 23.79 30.67 28.63
N SER A 16 23.27 30.65 29.87
CA SER A 16 23.78 29.82 30.96
C SER A 16 23.53 28.34 30.69
N VAL A 17 24.59 27.53 30.89
CA VAL A 17 24.54 26.08 30.72
C VAL A 17 23.96 25.45 31.98
N ALA A 18 22.66 25.17 31.98
CA ALA A 18 22.01 24.34 32.98
C ALA A 18 22.36 22.86 32.75
N ARG A 19 23.26 22.31 33.57
CA ARG A 19 23.60 20.87 33.59
C ARG A 19 22.40 20.05 34.10
N LYS A 20 21.66 19.45 33.17
CA LYS A 20 20.59 18.47 33.45
C LYS A 20 21.22 17.13 33.86
N ARG A 21 21.10 16.75 35.14
CA ARG A 21 21.47 15.42 35.65
C ARG A 21 20.64 14.35 34.95
N SER A 22 21.30 13.47 34.20
CA SER A 22 20.64 12.34 33.54
C SER A 22 20.26 11.27 34.58
N ARG A 23 18.96 11.03 34.75
CA ARG A 23 18.47 9.78 35.34
C ARG A 23 18.77 8.67 34.34
N ARG A 24 19.70 7.77 34.68
CA ARG A 24 19.95 6.54 33.93
C ARG A 24 18.68 5.68 34.02
N GLY A 25 17.92 5.65 32.93
CA GLY A 25 16.88 4.64 32.73
C GLY A 25 17.50 3.24 32.67
N PRO A 26 16.70 2.18 32.88
CA PRO A 26 17.16 0.80 32.78
C PRO A 26 17.84 0.59 31.43
N SER A 27 19.00 -0.05 31.45
CA SER A 27 19.81 -0.28 30.25
C SER A 27 19.00 -1.06 29.23
N LEU A 28 19.12 -0.68 27.96
CA LEU A 28 18.45 -1.32 26.82
C LEU A 28 18.70 -2.85 26.77
N GLN A 29 19.84 -3.30 27.34
CA GLN A 29 20.15 -4.71 27.56
C GLN A 29 19.18 -5.43 28.51
N ALA A 30 18.72 -4.79 29.58
CA ALA A 30 17.77 -5.38 30.51
C ALA A 30 16.41 -5.63 29.84
N MET A 31 15.99 -4.73 28.94
CA MET A 31 14.72 -4.87 28.21
C MET A 31 14.75 -6.03 27.20
N ILE A 32 15.89 -6.22 26.51
CA ILE A 32 16.08 -7.33 25.56
C ILE A 32 16.06 -8.69 26.28
N ILE A 33 16.70 -8.80 27.44
CA ILE A 33 16.71 -10.04 28.23
C ILE A 33 15.30 -10.44 28.66
N TRP A 34 14.49 -9.48 29.12
CA TRP A 34 13.09 -9.74 29.51
C TRP A 34 12.22 -10.18 28.32
N LEU A 35 12.43 -9.61 27.13
CA LEU A 35 11.72 -10.02 25.90
C LEU A 35 12.05 -11.45 25.48
N MET A 36 13.32 -11.86 25.58
CA MET A 36 13.76 -13.22 25.23
C MET A 36 13.15 -14.27 26.17
N VAL A 37 13.08 -13.98 27.48
CA VAL A 37 12.47 -14.89 28.47
C VAL A 37 10.96 -15.03 28.26
N ALA A 38 10.26 -13.93 27.98
CA ALA A 38 8.83 -13.95 27.70
C ALA A 38 8.51 -14.73 26.40
N GLY A 39 9.31 -14.54 25.34
CA GLY A 39 9.16 -15.27 24.09
C GLY A 39 9.36 -16.79 24.24
N ALA A 40 10.38 -17.21 25.00
CA ALA A 40 10.64 -18.62 25.24
C ALA A 40 9.49 -19.32 25.98
N ALA A 41 8.85 -18.64 26.94
CA ALA A 41 7.71 -19.20 27.67
C ALA A 41 6.49 -19.43 26.78
N VAL A 42 6.21 -18.54 25.82
CA VAL A 42 5.08 -18.67 24.88
C VAL A 42 5.30 -19.85 23.93
N VAL A 43 6.52 -20.03 23.40
CA VAL A 43 6.84 -21.15 22.49
C VAL A 43 6.67 -22.50 23.19
N ILE A 44 7.10 -22.61 24.46
CA ILE A 44 6.93 -23.84 25.26
C ILE A 44 5.44 -24.13 25.51
N ALA A 45 4.63 -23.10 25.80
CA ALA A 45 3.20 -23.27 26.02
C ALA A 45 2.48 -23.77 24.75
N VAL A 46 2.85 -23.27 23.57
CA VAL A 46 2.26 -23.73 22.28
C VAL A 46 2.66 -25.17 21.97
N LEU A 47 3.93 -25.55 22.19
CA LEU A 47 4.40 -26.93 21.98
C LEU A 47 3.68 -27.94 22.88
N LEU A 48 3.40 -27.57 24.14
CA LEU A 48 2.63 -28.42 25.06
C LEU A 48 1.14 -28.53 24.68
N LEU A 49 0.59 -27.55 23.96
CA LEU A 49 -0.79 -27.59 23.49
C LEU A 49 -0.94 -28.55 22.30
N VAL A 50 0.02 -28.54 21.37
CA VAL A 50 0.01 -29.41 20.17
C VAL A 50 0.26 -30.89 20.53
N ALA A 51 1.00 -31.16 21.60
CA ALA A 51 1.26 -32.53 22.06
C ALA A 51 0.04 -33.23 22.69
N GLN A 52 -1.04 -32.50 23.02
CA GLN A 52 -2.24 -33.07 23.67
C GLN A 52 -3.35 -33.49 22.69
N SER A 53 -3.21 -33.19 21.39
CA SER A 53 -4.11 -33.71 20.35
C SER A 53 -3.71 -35.12 19.92
N GLY A 54 -4.04 -36.10 20.76
CA GLY A 54 -3.94 -37.52 20.42
C GLY A 54 -5.00 -37.93 19.39
N PRO A 55 -4.66 -38.80 18.41
CA PRO A 55 -5.64 -39.31 17.44
C PRO A 55 -6.56 -40.34 18.10
N ALA A 56 -7.87 -40.15 17.94
CA ALA A 56 -8.88 -41.14 18.29
C ALA A 56 -8.85 -42.32 17.30
N PRO A 57 -8.98 -43.58 17.75
CA PRO A 57 -9.13 -44.71 16.84
C PRO A 57 -10.57 -44.72 16.32
N THR A 58 -10.74 -44.67 14.99
CA THR A 58 -12.05 -44.89 14.38
C THR A 58 -12.02 -46.18 13.57
N GLU A 59 -13.08 -46.92 13.82
CA GLU A 59 -13.44 -48.28 13.48
C GLU A 59 -13.68 -48.49 11.97
N VAL A 60 -13.49 -49.74 11.53
CA VAL A 60 -13.66 -50.21 10.15
C VAL A 60 -15.15 -50.38 9.85
N GLU A 61 -15.68 -49.79 8.78
CA GLU A 61 -16.98 -50.20 8.22
C GLU A 61 -17.01 -50.16 6.68
N LEU A 62 -17.83 -51.09 6.16
CA LEU A 62 -17.94 -51.66 4.82
C LEU A 62 -18.45 -50.71 3.70
N ALA A 63 -17.85 -50.91 2.52
CA ALA A 63 -18.44 -51.01 1.18
C ALA A 63 -19.73 -50.24 0.79
N GLY A 64 -19.58 -49.35 -0.21
CA GLY A 64 -20.53 -49.09 -1.31
C GLY A 64 -20.93 -47.62 -1.51
N PRO A 65 -21.48 -47.21 -2.67
CA PRO A 65 -21.17 -47.54 -4.07
C PRO A 65 -20.44 -46.37 -4.78
N SER A 66 -19.94 -46.65 -6.00
CA SER A 66 -19.27 -45.74 -6.94
C SER A 66 -19.87 -44.32 -6.97
N ALA A 67 -19.15 -43.36 -6.41
CA ALA A 67 -19.41 -41.94 -6.60
C ALA A 67 -18.90 -41.51 -7.99
N GLU A 68 -19.82 -40.96 -8.77
CA GLU A 68 -19.57 -40.19 -9.97
C GLU A 68 -18.54 -39.08 -9.65
N PRO A 69 -17.56 -38.80 -10.52
CA PRO A 69 -16.56 -37.79 -10.22
C PRO A 69 -17.27 -36.44 -10.10
N GLU A 70 -17.37 -35.92 -8.87
CA GLU A 70 -17.74 -34.53 -8.62
C GLU A 70 -16.82 -33.68 -9.49
N ALA A 71 -17.42 -33.00 -10.47
CA ALA A 71 -16.75 -31.97 -11.22
C ALA A 71 -16.12 -31.04 -10.20
N SER A 72 -14.78 -31.02 -10.15
CA SER A 72 -13.99 -30.16 -9.29
C SER A 72 -14.47 -28.73 -9.51
N ALA A 73 -15.35 -28.26 -8.63
CA ALA A 73 -15.86 -26.90 -8.66
C ALA A 73 -14.65 -26.01 -8.42
N GLU A 74 -14.14 -25.41 -9.50
CA GLU A 74 -13.11 -24.38 -9.40
C GLU A 74 -13.58 -23.36 -8.35
N PRO A 75 -12.75 -23.04 -7.35
CA PRO A 75 -13.15 -22.08 -6.33
C PRO A 75 -13.57 -20.77 -7.01
N PRO A 76 -14.64 -20.12 -6.53
CA PRO A 76 -15.14 -18.91 -7.17
C PRO A 76 -14.04 -17.85 -7.25
N PRO A 77 -13.96 -17.07 -8.35
CA PRO A 77 -12.92 -16.07 -8.53
C PRO A 77 -12.97 -15.04 -7.41
N LYS A 78 -11.81 -14.74 -6.82
CA LYS A 78 -11.69 -13.77 -5.73
C LYS A 78 -11.58 -12.37 -6.31
N ILE A 79 -12.73 -11.77 -6.57
CA ILE A 79 -12.85 -10.43 -7.17
C ILE A 79 -12.85 -9.37 -6.07
N TRP A 80 -12.00 -8.35 -6.20
CA TRP A 80 -11.83 -7.28 -5.20
C TRP A 80 -12.10 -5.89 -5.77
N VAL A 81 -12.74 -5.05 -4.94
CA VAL A 81 -12.92 -3.62 -5.19
C VAL A 81 -11.75 -2.87 -4.55
N ILE A 82 -11.06 -2.05 -5.34
CA ILE A 82 -9.86 -1.32 -4.90
C ILE A 82 -10.17 -0.44 -3.67
N SER A 83 -11.33 0.22 -3.65
CA SER A 83 -11.74 1.11 -2.56
C SER A 83 -11.99 0.40 -1.23
N ASP A 84 -12.47 -0.84 -1.24
CA ASP A 84 -12.80 -1.58 -0.01
C ASP A 84 -11.51 -1.94 0.74
N ALA A 85 -10.49 -2.36 -0.01
CA ALA A 85 -9.17 -2.67 0.52
C ALA A 85 -8.47 -1.46 1.15
N LEU A 86 -8.85 -0.23 0.77
CA LEU A 86 -8.22 0.99 1.30
C LEU A 86 -8.54 1.19 2.79
N VAL A 87 -9.74 0.83 3.26
CA VAL A 87 -10.12 1.02 4.67
C VAL A 87 -9.25 0.17 5.60
N ASP A 88 -9.09 -1.11 5.26
CA ASP A 88 -8.24 -2.03 6.01
C ASP A 88 -6.77 -1.62 5.93
N ALA A 89 -6.30 -1.21 4.76
CA ALA A 89 -4.94 -0.75 4.56
C ALA A 89 -4.63 0.52 5.37
N LYS A 90 -5.58 1.47 5.46
CA LYS A 90 -5.45 2.67 6.30
C LYS A 90 -5.39 2.32 7.78
N THR A 91 -6.17 1.34 8.23
CA THR A 91 -6.15 0.88 9.63
C THR A 91 -4.77 0.30 9.97
N ARG A 92 -4.20 -0.53 9.10
CA ARG A 92 -2.84 -1.09 9.28
C ARG A 92 -1.77 0.00 9.23
N ALA A 93 -1.88 0.95 8.29
CA ALA A 93 -0.95 2.06 8.17
C ALA A 93 -0.95 2.97 9.41
N ARG A 94 -2.12 3.23 10.00
CA ARG A 94 -2.24 4.00 11.25
C ARG A 94 -1.71 3.25 12.47
N ALA A 95 -1.82 1.92 12.48
CA ALA A 95 -1.19 1.08 13.50
C ALA A 95 0.35 1.08 13.38
N TRP A 96 0.88 1.22 12.16
CA TRP A 96 2.31 1.42 11.92
C TRP A 96 2.78 2.82 12.34
N HIS A 97 2.06 3.88 11.95
CA HIS A 97 2.32 5.26 12.38
C HIS A 97 1.03 6.08 12.38
N GLU A 98 0.74 6.80 13.47
CA GLU A 98 -0.53 7.54 13.65
C GLU A 98 -0.81 8.54 12.51
N ASP A 99 0.23 9.27 12.08
CA ASP A 99 0.20 10.23 10.98
C ASP A 99 0.41 9.62 9.58
N ALA A 100 0.30 8.31 9.41
CA ALA A 100 0.48 7.70 8.09
C ALA A 100 -0.54 8.26 7.08
N THR A 101 -0.03 8.79 5.96
CA THR A 101 -0.83 9.42 4.90
C THR A 101 -0.72 8.64 3.61
N LEU A 102 -1.78 8.66 2.80
CA LEU A 102 -1.80 7.99 1.51
C LEU A 102 -0.78 8.62 0.55
N VAL A 103 0.02 7.79 -0.10
CA VAL A 103 0.99 8.18 -1.13
C VAL A 103 0.53 7.70 -2.50
N GLN A 104 0.11 6.43 -2.57
CA GLN A 104 -0.26 5.81 -3.84
C GLN A 104 -1.23 4.65 -3.61
N VAL A 105 -2.11 4.42 -4.57
CA VAL A 105 -2.85 3.16 -4.74
C VAL A 105 -2.48 2.57 -6.08
N SER A 106 -2.18 1.29 -6.17
CA SER A 106 -1.95 0.61 -7.44
C SER A 106 -2.68 -0.72 -7.49
N ALA A 107 -3.18 -1.05 -8.68
CA ALA A 107 -3.83 -2.31 -8.96
C ALA A 107 -3.41 -2.82 -10.33
N THR A 108 -3.10 -4.11 -10.44
CA THR A 108 -2.81 -4.80 -11.71
C THR A 108 -3.85 -5.85 -12.01
N GLY A 109 -4.07 -6.13 -13.29
CA GLY A 109 -5.05 -7.14 -13.72
C GLY A 109 -6.50 -6.69 -13.58
N ALA A 110 -6.76 -5.38 -13.54
CA ALA A 110 -8.11 -4.87 -13.37
C ALA A 110 -8.94 -5.03 -14.66
N ARG A 111 -10.16 -5.55 -14.51
CA ARG A 111 -11.18 -5.67 -15.57
C ARG A 111 -12.51 -5.17 -15.03
N ALA A 112 -13.24 -4.39 -15.82
CA ALA A 112 -14.48 -3.75 -15.37
C ALA A 112 -14.33 -2.92 -14.06
N GLY A 113 -13.11 -2.47 -13.72
CA GLY A 113 -12.81 -1.72 -12.49
C GLY A 113 -12.68 -2.59 -11.24
N LEU A 114 -12.71 -3.90 -11.40
CA LEU A 114 -12.51 -4.91 -10.37
C LEU A 114 -11.17 -5.61 -10.60
N VAL A 115 -10.53 -6.05 -9.53
CA VAL A 115 -9.27 -6.78 -9.61
C VAL A 115 -9.55 -8.25 -9.36
N ASP A 116 -9.25 -9.09 -10.34
CA ASP A 116 -9.30 -10.54 -10.17
C ASP A 116 -7.98 -11.01 -9.56
N LEU A 117 -7.99 -11.26 -8.25
CA LEU A 117 -6.80 -11.73 -7.54
C LEU A 117 -6.45 -13.17 -7.93
N SER A 118 -7.46 -13.99 -8.25
CA SER A 118 -7.26 -15.39 -8.66
C SER A 118 -6.50 -15.51 -9.98
N GLN A 119 -6.54 -14.49 -10.83
CA GLN A 119 -5.76 -14.42 -12.08
C GLN A 119 -4.43 -13.65 -11.93
N GLY A 120 -3.88 -13.59 -10.71
CA GLY A 120 -2.61 -12.91 -10.45
C GLY A 120 -2.71 -11.39 -10.35
N GLY A 121 -3.93 -10.85 -10.19
CA GLY A 121 -4.13 -9.46 -9.84
C GLY A 121 -3.53 -9.12 -8.48
N VAL A 122 -3.07 -7.88 -8.33
CA VAL A 122 -2.45 -7.39 -7.09
C VAL A 122 -3.00 -6.01 -6.79
N ILE A 123 -3.29 -5.74 -5.52
CA ILE A 123 -3.62 -4.39 -5.04
C ILE A 123 -2.55 -3.96 -4.03
N GLU A 124 -2.00 -2.77 -4.21
CA GLU A 124 -1.04 -2.16 -3.29
C GLU A 124 -1.55 -0.79 -2.84
N HIS A 125 -1.53 -0.58 -1.53
CA HIS A 125 -1.74 0.71 -0.90
C HIS A 125 -0.45 1.15 -0.24
N VAL A 126 0.02 2.33 -0.59
CA VAL A 126 1.30 2.87 -0.11
C VAL A 126 1.03 4.07 0.76
N PHE A 127 1.58 4.03 1.97
CA PHE A 127 1.47 5.09 2.95
C PHE A 127 2.84 5.60 3.36
N GLY A 128 2.94 6.87 3.71
CA GLY A 128 4.17 7.47 4.19
C GLY A 128 3.92 8.38 5.39
N VAL A 129 4.96 8.54 6.21
CA VAL A 129 4.95 9.52 7.30
C VAL A 129 5.30 10.89 6.72
N PRO A 130 4.47 11.92 6.90
CA PRO A 130 4.76 13.25 6.40
C PRO A 130 6.06 13.78 7.01
N SER A 131 6.96 14.35 6.19
CA SER A 131 8.19 14.97 6.69
C SER A 131 7.93 16.32 7.40
N ARG A 132 6.75 16.92 7.14
CA ARG A 132 6.30 18.21 7.68
C ARG A 132 4.79 18.16 7.91
N VAL A 133 4.03 18.93 7.13
CA VAL A 133 2.57 18.99 7.20
C VAL A 133 1.98 17.94 6.25
N ALA A 134 0.96 17.23 6.71
CA ALA A 134 0.18 16.26 5.95
C ALA A 134 -0.75 16.94 4.91
N LEU A 135 -0.17 17.50 3.84
CA LEU A 135 -0.91 18.09 2.72
C LEU A 135 -0.55 17.40 1.40
N PRO A 136 -1.50 17.23 0.46
CA PRO A 136 -1.22 16.67 -0.85
C PRO A 136 -0.07 17.41 -1.56
N GLY A 137 0.83 16.65 -2.18
CA GLY A 137 2.02 17.17 -2.86
C GLY A 137 3.22 17.41 -1.94
N ASN A 138 3.06 17.38 -0.63
CA ASN A 138 4.22 17.42 0.29
C ASN A 138 4.97 16.08 0.28
N PRO A 139 6.28 16.09 0.56
CA PRO A 139 7.07 14.88 0.65
C PRO A 139 6.80 14.09 1.94
N VAL A 140 6.84 12.76 1.82
CA VAL A 140 6.92 11.84 2.97
C VAL A 140 8.39 11.49 3.26
N GLY A 141 8.63 10.79 4.37
CA GLY A 141 9.94 10.22 4.69
C GLY A 141 10.46 9.24 3.61
N VAL A 142 11.72 8.84 3.74
CA VAL A 142 12.36 7.91 2.76
C VAL A 142 11.71 6.53 2.76
N THR A 143 11.17 6.10 3.89
CA THR A 143 10.50 4.81 4.05
C THR A 143 8.99 4.98 3.93
N VAL A 144 8.37 4.10 3.16
CA VAL A 144 6.92 3.99 3.00
C VAL A 144 6.46 2.62 3.49
N TYR A 145 5.23 2.54 3.95
CA TYR A 145 4.55 1.32 4.34
C TYR A 145 3.64 0.86 3.19
N VAL A 146 3.92 -0.30 2.64
CA VAL A 146 3.19 -0.89 1.52
C VAL A 146 2.33 -2.02 2.05
N VAL A 147 1.01 -1.88 1.93
CA VAL A 147 0.05 -2.97 2.18
C VAL A 147 -0.30 -3.60 0.84
N ARG A 148 0.10 -4.85 0.64
CA ARG A 148 -0.08 -5.62 -0.59
C ARG A 148 -1.12 -6.71 -0.37
N THR A 149 -2.09 -6.79 -1.26
CA THR A 149 -3.15 -7.80 -1.26
C THR A 149 -3.06 -8.63 -2.53
N THR A 150 -2.97 -9.94 -2.36
CA THR A 150 -3.00 -10.95 -3.44
C THR A 150 -4.10 -11.98 -3.15
N VAL A 151 -4.19 -13.03 -3.96
CA VAL A 151 -5.17 -14.10 -3.72
C VAL A 151 -4.87 -14.83 -2.42
N GLU A 152 -3.59 -15.06 -2.11
CA GLU A 152 -3.10 -15.82 -0.97
C GLU A 152 -3.21 -15.04 0.34
N ASP A 153 -2.78 -13.77 0.35
CA ASP A 153 -2.63 -13.03 1.59
C ASP A 153 -2.79 -11.50 1.46
N THR A 154 -2.78 -10.85 2.63
CA THR A 154 -2.65 -9.40 2.76
C THR A 154 -1.44 -9.13 3.66
N SER A 155 -0.31 -8.88 3.03
CA SER A 155 0.97 -8.59 3.69
C SER A 155 1.23 -7.10 3.76
N ALA A 156 2.15 -6.71 4.64
CA ALA A 156 2.61 -5.34 4.71
C ALA A 156 4.11 -5.29 4.97
N ALA A 157 4.79 -4.34 4.34
CA ALA A 157 6.23 -4.18 4.43
C ALA A 157 6.65 -2.71 4.38
N GLU A 158 7.75 -2.40 5.06
CA GLU A 158 8.44 -1.12 4.91
C GLU A 158 9.39 -1.19 3.72
N VAL A 159 9.30 -0.21 2.83
CA VAL A 159 10.09 -0.15 1.59
C VAL A 159 10.69 1.25 1.45
N ALA A 160 11.94 1.34 1.01
CA ALA A 160 12.55 2.62 0.67
C ALA A 160 11.95 3.16 -0.64
N ARG A 161 11.35 4.35 -0.59
CA ARG A 161 10.77 5.06 -1.73
C ARG A 161 11.06 6.57 -1.63
N PRO A 162 12.30 7.00 -1.90
CA PRO A 162 12.66 8.41 -1.83
C PRO A 162 11.85 9.25 -2.83
N GLY A 163 11.48 10.47 -2.43
CA GLY A 163 10.73 11.40 -3.28
C GLY A 163 9.23 11.11 -3.42
N ALA A 164 8.70 10.16 -2.64
CA ALA A 164 7.26 9.94 -2.57
C ALA A 164 6.52 11.20 -2.07
N LEU A 165 5.36 11.48 -2.67
CA LEU A 165 4.53 12.63 -2.34
C LEU A 165 3.19 12.16 -1.78
N ILE A 166 2.66 12.92 -0.83
CA ILE A 166 1.32 12.69 -0.28
C ILE A 166 0.29 12.87 -1.39
N ALA A 167 -0.59 11.89 -1.56
CA ALA A 167 -1.76 11.99 -2.41
C ALA A 167 -2.98 12.39 -1.56
N ALA A 168 -3.84 13.24 -2.11
CA ALA A 168 -5.17 13.43 -1.53
C ALA A 168 -5.93 12.12 -1.58
N GLU A 169 -6.82 11.83 -0.63
CA GLU A 169 -7.69 10.65 -0.77
C GLU A 169 -8.60 10.84 -2.00
N PRO A 170 -8.71 9.84 -2.89
CA PRO A 170 -9.50 9.98 -4.10
C PRO A 170 -11.00 9.97 -3.78
N THR A 171 -11.73 10.93 -4.34
CA THR A 171 -13.21 10.92 -4.34
C THR A 171 -13.74 10.05 -5.48
N CYS A 172 -13.07 10.05 -6.63
CA CYS A 172 -13.32 9.15 -7.76
C CYS A 172 -12.69 7.79 -7.48
N THR A 173 -13.51 6.74 -7.38
CA THR A 173 -13.05 5.38 -7.12
C THR A 173 -12.25 4.80 -8.31
N GLY A 174 -11.47 3.75 -8.07
CA GLY A 174 -10.76 3.05 -9.15
C GLY A 174 -11.71 2.51 -10.21
N GLN A 175 -12.91 2.07 -9.84
CA GLN A 175 -13.93 1.58 -10.76
C GLN A 175 -14.50 2.70 -11.65
N GLU A 176 -14.78 3.87 -11.08
CA GLU A 176 -15.23 5.02 -11.87
C GLU A 176 -14.12 5.53 -12.79
N ALA A 177 -12.88 5.60 -12.30
CA ALA A 177 -11.73 5.95 -13.12
C ALA A 177 -11.55 4.98 -14.30
N TRP A 178 -11.71 3.68 -14.07
CA TRP A 178 -11.74 2.67 -15.13
C TRP A 178 -12.84 2.95 -16.16
N SER A 179 -14.07 3.17 -15.69
CA SER A 179 -15.21 3.46 -16.56
C SER A 179 -14.97 4.68 -17.45
N LYS A 180 -14.42 5.76 -16.89
CA LYS A 180 -14.05 6.97 -17.65
C LYS A 180 -12.95 6.70 -18.66
N ALA A 181 -11.96 5.87 -18.30
CA ALA A 181 -10.88 5.52 -19.21
C ALA A 181 -11.36 4.67 -20.39
N VAL A 182 -12.27 3.71 -20.15
CA VAL A 182 -12.96 2.93 -21.21
C VAL A 182 -13.78 3.84 -22.11
N ALA A 183 -14.56 4.78 -21.54
CA ALA A 183 -15.29 5.78 -22.31
C ALA A 183 -14.36 6.69 -23.14
N ALA A 184 -13.08 6.82 -22.74
CA ALA A 184 -12.04 7.53 -23.48
C ALA A 184 -11.21 6.63 -24.43
N GLY A 185 -11.71 5.42 -24.72
CA GLY A 185 -11.16 4.53 -25.75
C GLY A 185 -10.22 3.43 -25.24
N LEU A 186 -10.17 3.15 -23.93
CA LEU A 186 -9.56 1.90 -23.46
C LEU A 186 -10.47 0.70 -23.77
N ASN A 187 -9.87 -0.46 -24.05
CA ASN A 187 -10.63 -1.68 -24.34
C ASN A 187 -11.15 -2.28 -23.03
N ARG A 188 -12.47 -2.43 -22.88
CA ARG A 188 -13.09 -2.94 -21.65
C ARG A 188 -12.69 -4.36 -21.28
N GLU A 189 -12.41 -5.21 -22.27
CA GLU A 189 -12.17 -6.64 -22.06
C GLU A 189 -10.72 -6.96 -21.69
N ARG A 190 -9.81 -6.00 -21.91
CA ARG A 190 -8.39 -6.19 -21.65
C ARG A 190 -8.03 -5.82 -20.20
N PRO A 191 -7.15 -6.60 -19.53
CA PRO A 191 -6.68 -6.24 -18.21
C PRO A 191 -5.89 -4.93 -18.26
N ALA A 192 -6.05 -4.13 -17.22
CA ALA A 192 -5.35 -2.86 -17.07
C ALA A 192 -4.61 -2.77 -15.74
N SER A 193 -3.66 -1.85 -15.70
CA SER A 193 -3.07 -1.36 -14.46
C SER A 193 -3.66 0.01 -14.13
N LEU A 194 -4.13 0.16 -12.90
CA LEU A 194 -4.58 1.43 -12.34
C LEU A 194 -3.56 1.89 -11.30
N GLU A 195 -3.17 3.15 -11.36
CA GLU A 195 -2.29 3.76 -10.36
C GLU A 195 -2.85 5.14 -10.00
N TYR A 196 -3.22 5.33 -8.74
CA TYR A 196 -3.55 6.63 -8.18
C TYR A 196 -2.35 7.19 -7.42
N ARG A 197 -1.92 8.39 -7.78
CA ARG A 197 -0.86 9.11 -7.06
C ARG A 197 -0.94 10.61 -7.27
N HIS A 198 -0.21 11.38 -6.46
CA HIS A 198 0.00 12.79 -6.72
C HIS A 198 0.91 12.98 -7.94
N GLU A 199 0.42 13.69 -8.95
CA GLU A 199 1.19 14.03 -10.15
C GLU A 199 1.71 15.46 -10.03
N ALA A 200 3.00 15.61 -9.73
CA ALA A 200 3.62 16.90 -9.40
C ALA A 200 3.46 17.95 -10.51
N ARG A 201 3.41 17.53 -11.79
CA ARG A 201 3.19 18.43 -12.93
C ARG A 201 1.80 19.04 -12.95
N GLU A 202 0.82 18.33 -12.41
CA GLU A 202 -0.59 18.71 -12.38
C GLU A 202 -1.00 19.27 -11.01
N GLY A 203 -0.14 19.12 -9.99
CA GLY A 203 -0.37 19.60 -8.62
C GLY A 203 -1.53 18.90 -7.91
N ARG A 204 -1.94 17.70 -8.36
CA ARG A 204 -3.14 17.00 -7.87
C ARG A 204 -3.03 15.48 -8.01
N GLY A 205 -3.92 14.76 -7.34
CA GLY A 205 -4.02 13.31 -7.42
C GLY A 205 -4.72 12.86 -8.70
N LEU A 206 -4.08 11.98 -9.47
CA LEU A 206 -4.62 11.43 -10.72
C LEU A 206 -4.63 9.91 -10.69
N TRP A 207 -5.68 9.32 -11.25
CA TRP A 207 -5.70 7.93 -11.68
C TRP A 207 -5.05 7.82 -13.06
N LEU A 208 -4.01 7.01 -13.16
CA LEU A 208 -3.37 6.58 -14.38
C LEU A 208 -3.88 5.19 -14.72
N VAL A 209 -4.75 5.09 -15.72
CA VAL A 209 -5.29 3.82 -16.20
C VAL A 209 -4.53 3.45 -17.46
N SER A 210 -3.87 2.29 -17.45
CA SER A 210 -2.96 1.91 -18.52
C SER A 210 -3.15 0.47 -18.97
N GLN A 211 -3.15 0.27 -20.28
CA GLN A 211 -3.23 -1.03 -20.94
C GLN A 211 -2.01 -1.21 -21.84
N GLN A 212 -1.51 -2.44 -21.95
CA GLN A 212 -0.57 -2.79 -23.00
C GLN A 212 -1.35 -2.94 -24.32
N ASP A 213 -0.80 -2.38 -25.39
CA ASP A 213 -1.30 -2.70 -26.72
C ASP A 213 -0.99 -4.15 -27.07
N GLU A 214 -1.90 -4.79 -27.80
CA GLU A 214 -1.63 -6.13 -28.31
C GLU A 214 -0.61 -6.05 -29.45
N PRO A 215 0.14 -7.14 -29.68
CA PRO A 215 0.76 -7.33 -30.98
C PRO A 215 -0.29 -7.22 -32.08
N ASP A 216 0.05 -6.51 -33.15
CA ASP A 216 -0.80 -6.41 -34.33
C ASP A 216 -1.11 -7.83 -34.84
N ALA A 217 -2.31 -8.02 -35.42
CA ALA A 217 -2.81 -9.34 -35.87
C ALA A 217 -1.91 -10.02 -36.93
N ASP A 218 -0.93 -9.29 -37.46
CA ASP A 218 0.09 -9.76 -38.38
C ASP A 218 1.31 -10.41 -37.66
N GLY A 219 1.29 -10.51 -36.33
CA GLY A 219 2.37 -11.08 -35.53
C GLY A 219 3.59 -10.16 -35.43
N SER A 220 3.47 -8.91 -35.86
CA SER A 220 4.49 -7.89 -35.63
C SER A 220 4.68 -7.72 -34.13
N ALA A 221 5.94 -7.59 -33.70
CA ALA A 221 6.28 -7.40 -32.29
C ALA A 221 5.38 -6.30 -31.69
N PRO A 222 4.79 -6.52 -30.50
CA PRO A 222 3.89 -5.55 -29.90
C PRO A 222 4.60 -4.21 -29.88
N SER A 223 4.02 -3.22 -30.57
CA SER A 223 4.37 -1.85 -30.34
C SER A 223 4.15 -1.63 -28.85
N ALA A 224 5.24 -1.41 -28.09
CA ALA A 224 5.20 -1.25 -26.63
C ALA A 224 4.48 0.05 -26.20
N ALA A 225 3.60 0.59 -27.06
CA ALA A 225 2.77 1.74 -26.82
C ALA A 225 1.77 1.42 -25.71
N LYS A 226 2.15 1.72 -24.47
CA LYS A 226 1.24 1.66 -23.32
C LYS A 226 0.17 2.75 -23.46
N LEU A 227 -1.04 2.40 -23.89
CA LEU A 227 -2.14 3.35 -23.92
C LEU A 227 -2.51 3.72 -22.48
N THR A 228 -2.30 5.00 -22.14
CA THR A 228 -2.56 5.52 -20.79
C THR A 228 -3.60 6.63 -20.85
N ARG A 229 -4.62 6.52 -20.00
CA ARG A 229 -5.61 7.56 -19.72
C ARG A 229 -5.40 8.11 -18.32
N ARG A 230 -5.61 9.42 -18.18
CA ARG A 230 -5.50 10.13 -16.92
C ARG A 230 -6.89 10.58 -16.51
N VAL A 231 -7.30 10.24 -15.30
CA VAL A 231 -8.57 10.66 -14.71
C VAL A 231 -8.28 11.41 -13.43
N ASP A 232 -8.90 12.58 -13.27
CA ASP A 232 -8.80 13.38 -12.05
C ASP A 232 -9.40 12.63 -10.85
N GLY A 233 -8.63 12.46 -9.78
CA GLY A 233 -9.08 11.70 -8.61
C GLY A 233 -10.14 12.39 -7.77
N GLN A 234 -10.38 13.69 -7.98
CA GLN A 234 -11.38 14.46 -7.24
C GLN A 234 -12.63 14.67 -8.08
N SER A 235 -12.49 15.10 -9.33
CA SER A 235 -13.63 15.41 -10.20
C SER A 235 -14.09 14.23 -11.07
N CYS A 236 -13.33 13.13 -11.09
CA CYS A 236 -13.59 11.97 -11.94
C CYS A 236 -13.70 12.30 -13.45
N ALA A 237 -12.96 13.31 -13.90
CA ALA A 237 -12.94 13.77 -15.29
C ALA A 237 -11.68 13.28 -16.01
N ILE A 238 -11.78 12.99 -17.31
CA ILE A 238 -10.61 12.71 -18.13
C ILE A 238 -9.78 13.98 -18.26
N VAL A 239 -8.51 13.89 -17.89
CA VAL A 239 -7.53 14.98 -18.08
C VAL A 239 -7.03 14.89 -19.51
N ARG A 240 -7.50 15.81 -20.37
CA ARG A 240 -7.00 15.96 -21.74
C ARG A 240 -5.64 16.67 -21.70
N ARG A 241 -4.72 16.26 -22.55
CA ARG A 241 -3.45 16.96 -22.78
C ARG A 241 -3.69 18.25 -23.54
#